data_AF-A0A674K3K2-F1
#
_entry.id   AF-A0A674K3K2-F1
#
_cell.length_a   1.000
_cell.length_b   1.000
_cell.length_c   1.000
_cell.angle_alpha   90.00
_cell.angle_beta   90.00
_cell.angle_gamma   90.00
#
_symmetry.space_group_name_H-M   'P 1'
#
loop_
_entity.id
_entity.type
_entity.pdbx_description
1 polymer ?
#
loop_
_entity_poly.entity_id
_entity_poly.type
_entity_poly.pdbx_seq_one_letter_code
_entity_poly.pdbx_strand_id
1 'polypeptide(L)'
;MDILPIVSPTHGPSLTTYPYFPNTSDLKDLLRNLLQVDLTKRFGNLKNGVNDIKNHKWFATTDWIAVYQRKVGRRWQLSAGGGSGWIVAGGRG
;
A
#
# COMPACT_ATOMS: atom_id res chain seq x y z
N MET A 1 -24.94 -39.48 17.69
CA MET A 1 -25.35 -38.16 17.15
C MET A 1 -25.22 -37.24 18.33
N ASP A 2 -24.03 -36.71 18.52
CA ASP A 2 -23.65 -35.97 19.72
C ASP A 2 -23.35 -34.54 19.31
N ILE A 3 -24.10 -33.65 19.94
CA ILE A 3 -24.22 -32.23 19.64
C ILE A 3 -22.89 -31.55 19.94
N LEU A 4 -22.31 -30.84 18.97
CA LEU A 4 -21.16 -29.96 19.19
C LEU A 4 -21.57 -28.81 20.13
N PRO A 5 -20.80 -28.50 21.19
CA PRO A 5 -21.13 -27.37 22.04
C PRO A 5 -20.86 -26.03 21.34
N ILE A 6 -21.77 -25.12 21.62
CA ILE A 6 -21.89 -23.74 21.16
C ILE A 6 -20.67 -22.92 21.62
N VAL A 7 -20.28 -21.96 20.79
CA VAL A 7 -19.18 -21.02 20.91
C VAL A 7 -19.04 -20.38 22.32
N SER A 8 -17.81 -20.31 22.84
CA SER A 8 -17.43 -19.43 23.95
C SER A 8 -16.71 -18.19 23.40
N PRO A 9 -17.22 -16.95 23.62
CA PRO A 9 -16.58 -15.73 23.14
C PRO A 9 -15.77 -15.08 24.27
N THR A 10 -14.50 -15.46 24.48
CA THR A 10 -13.68 -14.79 25.52
C THR A 10 -12.30 -14.32 25.09
N HIS A 11 -11.88 -14.50 23.84
CA HIS A 11 -10.64 -13.87 23.37
C HIS A 11 -10.86 -13.32 21.96
N GLY A 12 -11.35 -12.08 21.89
CA GLY A 12 -11.23 -11.29 20.67
C GLY A 12 -9.76 -11.24 20.24
N PRO A 13 -9.47 -11.09 18.93
CA PRO A 13 -8.10 -11.08 18.45
C PRO A 13 -7.28 -10.03 19.20
N SER A 14 -6.24 -10.47 19.91
CA SER A 14 -5.30 -9.59 20.60
C SER A 14 -4.71 -8.60 19.58
N LEU A 15 -4.30 -7.41 20.03
CA LEU A 15 -3.81 -6.28 19.21
C LEU A 15 -2.64 -6.60 18.25
N THR A 16 -2.16 -7.84 18.23
CA THR A 16 -1.12 -8.39 17.36
C THR A 16 -1.66 -9.13 16.12
N THR A 17 -2.97 -9.43 16.05
CA THR A 17 -3.58 -10.14 14.90
C THR A 17 -3.78 -9.24 13.67
N TYR A 18 -3.82 -7.92 13.85
CA TYR A 18 -3.92 -7.00 12.71
C TYR A 18 -2.51 -6.65 12.21
N PRO A 19 -2.23 -6.79 10.91
CA PRO A 19 -0.94 -6.38 10.36
C PRO A 19 -0.73 -4.89 10.66
N TYR A 20 0.28 -4.60 11.47
CA TYR A 20 0.69 -3.24 11.74
C TYR A 20 1.31 -2.66 10.47
N PHE A 21 0.68 -1.62 9.93
CA PHE A 21 1.20 -0.88 8.79
C PHE A 21 2.02 0.30 9.31
N PRO A 22 3.36 0.23 9.29
CA PRO A 22 4.20 1.36 9.62
C PRO A 22 3.85 2.49 8.63
N ASN A 23 3.69 3.72 9.14
CA ASN A 23 3.34 4.94 8.39
C ASN A 23 1.84 5.23 8.20
N THR A 24 0.95 4.50 8.88
CA THR A 24 -0.50 4.79 8.87
C THR A 24 -0.85 6.21 9.33
N SER A 25 -0.07 6.82 10.22
CA SER A 25 -0.25 8.22 10.64
C SER A 25 -0.01 9.19 9.49
N ASP A 26 1.10 9.02 8.77
CA ASP A 26 1.48 9.90 7.66
C ASP A 26 0.52 9.74 6.50
N LEU A 27 0.05 8.52 6.22
CA LEU A 27 -1.00 8.31 5.21
C LEU A 27 -2.30 9.03 5.57
N LYS A 28 -2.73 8.94 6.83
CA LYS A 28 -3.95 9.60 7.30
C LYS A 28 -3.81 11.12 7.19
N ASP A 29 -2.64 11.67 7.49
CA ASP A 29 -2.37 13.10 7.36
C ASP A 29 -2.42 13.56 5.90
N LEU A 30 -1.75 12.83 5.01
CA LEU A 30 -1.80 13.08 3.58
C LEU A 30 -3.25 13.08 3.05
N LEU A 31 -4.05 12.09 3.43
CA LEU A 31 -5.44 11.97 3.00
C LEU A 31 -6.30 13.13 3.49
N ARG A 32 -6.12 13.59 4.73
CA ARG A 32 -6.85 14.76 5.25
C ARG A 32 -6.52 16.01 4.45
N ASN A 33 -5.26 16.22 4.11
CA ASN A 33 -4.81 17.39 3.37
C ASN A 33 -5.21 17.34 1.87
N LEU A 34 -5.39 16.15 1.29
CA LEU A 34 -5.90 15.96 -0.07
C LEU A 34 -7.44 16.04 -0.14
N LEU A 35 -8.15 15.47 0.83
CA LEU A 35 -9.61 15.41 0.89
C LEU A 35 -10.22 16.54 1.71
N GLN A 36 -9.54 17.69 1.73
CA GLN A 36 -10.01 18.85 2.47
C GLN A 36 -11.26 19.44 1.83
N VAL A 37 -12.29 19.70 2.66
CA VAL A 37 -13.56 20.31 2.22
C VAL A 37 -13.34 21.75 1.71
N ASP A 38 -12.47 22.50 2.38
CA ASP A 38 -12.04 23.84 1.96
C ASP A 38 -10.95 23.74 0.89
N LEU A 39 -11.33 24.07 -0.35
CA LEU A 39 -10.46 24.00 -1.52
C LEU A 39 -9.22 24.90 -1.39
N THR A 40 -9.29 26.00 -0.63
CA THR A 40 -8.16 26.94 -0.48
C THR A 40 -7.02 26.37 0.38
N LYS A 41 -7.32 25.34 1.18
CA LYS A 41 -6.38 24.66 2.07
C LYS A 41 -5.96 23.28 1.56
N ARG A 42 -6.52 22.84 0.43
CA ARG A 42 -6.27 21.53 -0.15
C ARG A 42 -4.87 21.49 -0.76
N PHE A 43 -4.12 20.42 -0.47
CA PHE A 43 -2.84 20.16 -1.12
C PHE A 43 -3.01 20.13 -2.64
N GLY A 44 -2.10 20.77 -3.36
CA GLY A 44 -2.21 21.00 -4.80
C GLY A 44 -2.86 22.34 -5.18
N ASN A 45 -3.55 23.04 -4.28
CA ASN A 45 -4.15 24.36 -4.52
C ASN A 45 -3.53 25.50 -3.67
N LEU A 46 -2.63 25.15 -2.74
CA LEU A 46 -1.88 26.09 -1.93
C LEU A 46 -0.77 26.79 -2.74
N LYS A 47 -0.09 27.77 -2.13
CA LYS A 47 0.98 28.56 -2.77
C LYS A 47 2.13 27.72 -3.33
N ASN A 48 2.41 26.56 -2.72
CA ASN A 48 3.44 25.62 -3.18
C ASN A 48 2.89 24.56 -4.15
N GLY A 49 1.58 24.56 -4.40
CA GLY A 49 0.90 23.68 -5.35
C GLY A 49 1.19 22.21 -5.12
N VAL A 50 1.73 21.54 -6.13
CA VAL A 50 2.06 20.10 -6.10
C VAL A 50 3.25 19.78 -5.18
N ASN A 51 4.06 20.77 -4.81
CA ASN A 51 5.23 20.53 -3.96
C ASN A 51 4.83 20.13 -2.53
N ASP A 52 3.66 20.57 -2.04
CA ASP A 52 3.14 20.15 -0.73
C ASP A 52 2.82 18.64 -0.71
N ILE A 53 2.42 18.08 -1.86
CA ILE A 53 2.20 16.63 -2.01
C ILE A 53 3.54 15.91 -2.08
N LYS A 54 4.46 16.39 -2.91
CA LYS A 54 5.77 15.73 -3.13
C LYS A 54 6.66 15.71 -1.88
N ASN A 55 6.59 16.76 -1.07
CA ASN A 55 7.39 16.92 0.15
C ASN A 55 6.71 16.33 1.40
N HIS A 56 5.53 15.71 1.25
CA HIS A 56 4.84 15.09 2.38
C HIS A 56 5.61 13.86 2.90
N LYS A 57 5.60 13.64 4.23
CA LYS A 57 6.34 12.55 4.89
C LYS A 57 6.07 11.16 4.31
N TRP A 58 4.82 10.92 3.90
CA TRP A 58 4.42 9.69 3.22
C TRP A 58 5.24 9.40 1.94
N PHE A 59 5.66 10.44 1.22
CA PHE A 59 6.48 10.33 0.02
C PHE A 59 7.97 10.59 0.27
N ALA A 60 8.43 10.69 1.52
CA ALA A 60 9.82 11.00 1.84
C ALA A 60 10.84 10.00 1.26
N THR A 61 10.43 8.75 1.05
CA THR A 61 11.26 7.70 0.45
C THR A 61 11.10 7.57 -1.07
N THR A 62 10.25 8.41 -1.68
CA THR A 62 9.96 8.36 -3.12
C THR A 62 10.96 9.23 -3.88
N ASP A 63 11.82 8.59 -4.69
CA ASP A 63 12.65 9.31 -5.66
C ASP A 63 11.83 9.69 -6.90
N TRP A 64 11.35 10.93 -6.92
CA TRP A 64 10.55 11.47 -8.02
C TRP A 64 11.29 11.47 -9.37
N ILE A 65 12.62 11.58 -9.38
CA ILE A 65 13.43 11.56 -10.61
C ILE A 65 13.47 10.14 -11.17
N ALA A 66 13.72 9.14 -10.31
CA ALA A 66 13.69 7.74 -10.72
C ALA A 66 12.29 7.32 -11.22
N VAL A 67 11.22 7.81 -10.58
CA VAL A 67 9.83 7.59 -11.03
C VAL A 67 9.63 8.18 -12.42
N TYR A 68 10.04 9.43 -12.64
CA TYR A 68 9.92 10.10 -13.94
C TYR A 68 10.69 9.36 -15.04
N GLN A 69 11.89 8.87 -14.72
CA GLN A 69 12.72 8.07 -15.63
C GLN A 69 12.26 6.62 -15.80
N ARG A 70 11.16 6.21 -15.15
CA ARG A 70 10.63 4.83 -15.14
C ARG A 70 11.66 3.79 -14.65
N LYS A 71 12.60 4.22 -13.81
CA LYS A 71 13.65 3.38 -13.22
C LYS A 71 13.21 2.70 -11.92
N VAL A 72 12.07 3.10 -11.36
CA VAL A 72 11.50 2.43 -10.18
C VAL A 72 10.96 1.07 -10.60
N GLY A 73 11.50 0.01 -9.99
CA GLY A 73 11.02 -1.35 -10.17
C GLY A 73 9.54 -1.44 -9.82
N ARG A 74 8.74 -1.89 -10.77
CA ARG A 74 7.32 -2.20 -10.53
C ARG A 74 7.21 -3.21 -9.38
N ARG A 75 6.54 -2.82 -8.29
CA ARG A 75 6.34 -3.70 -7.12
C ARG A 75 5.70 -5.03 -7.50
N TRP A 76 4.79 -5.00 -8.46
CA TRP A 76 4.19 -6.19 -9.04
C TRP A 76 4.71 -6.38 -10.45
N GLN A 77 5.66 -7.30 -10.59
CA GLN A 77 6.05 -7.83 -11.90
C GLN A 77 4.99 -8.84 -12.32
N LEU A 78 4.13 -8.43 -13.26
CA LEU A 78 3.39 -9.39 -14.06
C LEU A 78 4.44 -10.08 -14.92
N SER A 79 4.55 -11.41 -14.79
CA SER A 79 5.22 -12.21 -15.80
C SER A 79 4.42 -12.03 -17.09
N ALA A 80 4.87 -11.12 -17.95
CA ALA A 80 4.35 -11.00 -19.29
C ALA A 80 4.87 -12.22 -20.06
N GLY A 81 4.15 -13.33 -19.95
CA GLY A 81 4.39 -14.52 -20.73
C GLY A 81 4.10 -14.23 -22.20
N GLY A 82 5.11 -13.73 -22.91
CA GLY A 82 5.14 -13.66 -24.36
C GLY A 82 6.28 -14.55 -24.87
N GLY A 83 5.96 -15.81 -25.14
CA GLY A 83 6.89 -16.79 -25.70
C GLY A 83 6.65 -18.18 -25.10
N SER A 84 6.22 -19.11 -25.95
CA SER A 84 6.05 -20.54 -25.67
C SER A 84 7.16 -21.12 -24.78
N GLY A 85 6.79 -21.67 -23.62
CA GLY A 85 7.73 -22.34 -22.75
C GLY A 85 7.11 -22.69 -21.40
N TRP A 86 6.23 -23.70 -21.39
CA TRP A 86 5.95 -24.40 -20.14
C TRP A 86 7.28 -24.96 -19.66
N ILE A 87 7.79 -24.43 -18.55
CA ILE A 87 8.92 -25.02 -17.84
C ILE A 87 8.46 -26.43 -17.48
N VAL A 88 9.03 -27.41 -18.16
CA VAL A 88 8.94 -28.81 -17.79
C VAL A 88 9.51 -28.89 -16.38
N ALA A 89 8.64 -28.98 -15.38
CA ALA A 89 9.02 -29.38 -14.04
C ALA A 89 9.50 -30.83 -14.17
N GLY A 90 10.82 -30.98 -14.37
CA GLY A 90 11.48 -32.27 -14.44
C GLY A 90 11.15 -33.04 -13.18
N GLY A 91 10.42 -34.14 -13.34
CA GLY A 91 10.42 -35.23 -12.38
C GLY A 91 11.86 -35.68 -12.19
N ARG A 92 12.38 -35.47 -10.98
CA ARG A 92 13.49 -36.26 -10.49
C ARG A 92 12.91 -37.58 -10.00
N GLY A 93 13.33 -38.66 -10.64
CA GLY A 93 13.31 -39.99 -10.03
C GLY A 93 14.25 -40.08 -8.85
#